data_AF-A0A7K4KSK9-F1
#
_entry.id   AF-A0A7K4KSK9-F1
#
_cell.length_a   1.000
_cell.length_b   1.000
_cell.length_c   1.000
_cell.angle_alpha   90.00
_cell.angle_beta   90.00
_cell.angle_gamma   90.00
#
_symmetry.space_group_name_H-M   'P 1'
#
loop_
_entity.id
_entity.type
_entity.pdbx_description
1 polymer ?
#
loop_
_entity_poly.entity_id
_entity_poly.type
_entity_poly.pdbx_seq_one_letter_code
_entity_poly.pdbx_strand_id
1 'polypeptide(L)'
;MMPARGAHAAPYSYCSQPRALPARAKYRAAPEPDEREKGPVRYANLMYDRRVVRGNTYALRVLPAVRELFGPDPLEIQRQREARRRALSRKRAKEQMQPRTPEPVEGREHVHVQTELYLEEIRDRIVEVDVECQTDAFLDRPPTPLFIPAKTGRDVDTQIEEGELFDFDIEVKPMLEVLIGKTIEQSLLEVMEEEELANLRAHQRAYGELRNAELAEVQRLEEQERRYSEEKERRKRQRMEMLKKQKETTEKIAARAFAQRYLADLIPSVFSNLRENGYFYDPIERDIETEFLPWLMTKVEGALEKKVLGRTVLD
;
A
#
# COMPACT_ATOMS: atom_id res chain seq x y z
N MET A 1 -32.38 -12.36 42.85
CA MET A 1 -31.22 -11.81 42.11
C MET A 1 -30.24 -12.95 41.89
N MET A 2 -30.22 -13.52 40.68
CA MET A 2 -29.31 -14.59 40.25
C MET A 2 -28.86 -14.24 38.83
N PRO A 3 -27.55 -14.33 38.49
CA PRO A 3 -27.03 -13.80 37.25
C PRO A 3 -27.21 -14.77 36.06
N ALA A 4 -27.52 -14.19 34.90
CA ALA A 4 -27.58 -14.88 33.62
C ALA A 4 -26.17 -15.34 33.18
N ARG A 5 -26.01 -16.64 32.91
CA ARG A 5 -24.81 -17.18 32.26
C ARG A 5 -24.86 -16.86 30.77
N GLY A 6 -23.98 -15.99 30.31
CA GLY A 6 -23.72 -15.76 28.90
C GLY A 6 -23.14 -17.01 28.25
N ALA A 7 -23.77 -17.50 27.18
CA ALA A 7 -23.22 -18.55 26.35
C ALA A 7 -22.07 -17.95 25.51
N HIS A 8 -20.83 -18.17 25.97
CA HIS A 8 -19.64 -17.87 25.17
C HIS A 8 -19.60 -18.84 23.96
N ALA A 9 -19.65 -18.28 22.76
CA ALA A 9 -19.42 -19.04 21.53
C ALA A 9 -17.98 -19.56 21.52
N ALA A 10 -17.81 -20.88 21.45
CA ALA A 10 -16.50 -21.50 21.33
C ALA A 10 -15.79 -21.01 20.05
N PRO A 11 -14.49 -20.65 20.09
CA PRO A 11 -13.75 -20.34 18.88
C PRO A 11 -13.64 -21.60 18.01
N TYR A 12 -14.01 -21.46 16.74
CA TYR A 12 -13.92 -22.51 15.73
C TYR A 12 -12.45 -22.94 15.56
N SER A 13 -12.11 -24.19 15.93
CA SER A 13 -10.81 -24.79 15.64
C SER A 13 -10.95 -25.81 14.51
N TYR A 14 -10.15 -25.65 13.46
CA TYR A 14 -10.06 -26.58 12.34
C TYR A 14 -8.70 -27.26 12.38
N CYS A 15 -8.68 -28.59 12.45
CA CYS A 15 -7.46 -29.39 12.44
C CYS A 15 -7.60 -30.47 11.36
N SER A 16 -6.71 -30.45 10.37
CA SER A 16 -6.59 -31.51 9.35
C SER A 16 -5.24 -32.21 9.52
N GLN A 17 -5.24 -33.55 9.55
CA GLN A 17 -4.00 -34.33 9.62
C GLN A 17 -3.13 -34.06 8.37
N PRO A 18 -1.81 -33.87 8.52
CA PRO A 18 -0.93 -33.61 7.38
C PRO A 18 -0.88 -34.85 6.47
N ARG A 19 -1.24 -34.68 5.20
CA ARG A 19 -1.15 -35.73 4.19
C ARG A 19 0.08 -35.49 3.31
N ALA A 20 0.99 -36.46 3.27
CA ALA A 20 2.18 -36.39 2.44
C ALA A 20 1.80 -36.29 0.95
N LEU A 21 2.44 -35.37 0.23
CA LEU A 21 2.32 -35.22 -1.22
C LEU A 21 3.01 -36.42 -1.90
N PRO A 22 2.38 -37.10 -2.88
CA PRO A 22 3.05 -38.17 -3.60
C PRO A 22 4.23 -37.61 -4.40
N ALA A 23 5.37 -38.30 -4.35
CA ALA A 23 6.56 -37.94 -5.11
C ALA A 23 6.25 -38.01 -6.62
N ARG A 24 6.50 -36.92 -7.34
CA ARG A 24 6.25 -36.82 -8.78
C ARG A 24 7.42 -37.47 -9.53
N ALA A 25 7.17 -38.60 -10.20
CA ALA A 25 8.17 -39.24 -11.04
C ALA A 25 8.53 -38.35 -12.25
N LYS A 26 9.84 -38.25 -12.56
CA LYS A 26 10.38 -37.34 -13.59
C LYS A 26 10.30 -37.87 -15.04
N TYR A 27 9.87 -39.12 -15.26
CA TYR A 27 9.66 -39.67 -16.61
C TYR A 27 8.42 -40.60 -16.66
N ARG A 28 7.79 -40.69 -17.83
CA ARG A 28 6.53 -41.42 -18.08
C ARG A 28 6.79 -42.93 -18.09
N ALA A 29 6.51 -43.62 -16.99
CA ALA A 29 6.45 -45.07 -16.95
C ALA A 29 5.03 -45.57 -17.33
N ALA A 30 4.96 -46.73 -17.96
CA ALA A 30 3.74 -47.42 -18.39
C ALA A 30 2.92 -47.92 -17.16
N PRO A 31 1.59 -48.07 -17.28
CA PRO A 31 0.76 -48.47 -16.15
C PRO A 31 0.84 -49.99 -15.92
N GLU A 32 1.28 -50.38 -14.73
CA GLU A 32 1.04 -51.72 -14.15
C GLU A 32 -0.40 -51.82 -13.62
N PRO A 33 -1.07 -52.98 -13.71
CA PRO A 33 -2.49 -53.10 -13.44
C PRO A 33 -2.75 -53.64 -12.04
N ASP A 34 -2.32 -52.96 -10.97
CA ASP A 34 -2.73 -53.34 -9.61
C ASP A 34 -2.62 -52.19 -8.60
N GLU A 35 -3.62 -51.31 -8.57
CA GLU A 35 -4.08 -50.66 -7.33
C GLU A 35 -5.57 -50.36 -7.44
N ARG A 36 -6.40 -51.25 -6.88
CA ARG A 36 -7.81 -50.98 -6.61
C ARG A 36 -7.95 -50.10 -5.36
N GLU A 37 -8.92 -49.18 -5.46
CA GLU A 37 -9.60 -48.48 -4.36
C GLU A 37 -8.90 -47.30 -3.67
N LYS A 38 -8.88 -46.16 -4.37
CA LYS A 38 -9.23 -44.87 -3.74
C LYS A 38 -10.38 -44.26 -4.53
N GLY A 39 -11.57 -44.26 -3.95
CA GLY A 39 -12.78 -43.69 -4.57
C GLY A 39 -12.56 -42.24 -5.05
N PRO A 40 -13.36 -41.77 -6.02
CA PRO A 40 -13.17 -40.45 -6.60
C PRO A 40 -13.32 -39.40 -5.50
N VAL A 41 -12.33 -38.49 -5.41
CA VAL A 41 -12.39 -37.31 -4.56
C VAL A 41 -13.64 -36.53 -4.95
N ARG A 42 -14.69 -36.61 -4.14
CA ARG A 42 -15.90 -35.79 -4.30
C ARG A 42 -15.53 -34.37 -3.91
N TYR A 43 -15.07 -33.59 -4.88
CA TYR A 43 -15.03 -32.14 -4.75
C TYR A 43 -16.48 -31.68 -4.58
N ALA A 44 -16.86 -31.33 -3.34
CA ALA A 44 -18.12 -30.66 -3.10
C ALA A 44 -18.00 -29.26 -3.72
N ASN A 45 -18.76 -29.01 -4.78
CA ASN A 45 -18.84 -27.69 -5.39
C ASN A 45 -19.25 -26.67 -4.32
N LEU A 46 -18.35 -25.74 -3.99
CA LEU A 46 -18.59 -24.64 -3.03
C LEU A 46 -19.80 -23.78 -3.38
N MET A 47 -20.31 -23.90 -4.61
CA MET A 47 -21.53 -23.27 -5.12
C MET A 47 -22.84 -23.92 -4.62
N TYR A 48 -22.78 -25.09 -3.98
CA TYR A 48 -23.94 -25.75 -3.36
C TYR A 48 -23.77 -26.00 -1.86
N ASP A 49 -22.65 -25.57 -1.28
CA ASP A 49 -22.42 -25.69 0.16
C ASP A 49 -23.34 -24.72 0.91
N ARG A 50 -24.18 -25.27 1.80
CA ARG A 50 -25.15 -24.53 2.62
C ARG A 50 -24.47 -23.65 3.68
N ARG A 51 -23.18 -23.88 3.96
CA ARG A 51 -22.39 -23.06 4.90
C ARG A 51 -21.85 -21.79 4.24
N VAL A 52 -21.78 -21.75 2.92
CA VAL A 52 -21.27 -20.60 2.16
C VAL A 52 -22.43 -19.68 1.81
N VAL A 53 -22.62 -18.64 2.63
CA VAL A 53 -23.63 -17.61 2.38
C VAL A 53 -23.16 -16.73 1.23
N ARG A 54 -23.88 -16.74 0.12
CA ARG A 54 -23.57 -15.92 -1.06
C ARG A 54 -24.42 -14.65 -1.00
N GLY A 55 -23.77 -13.51 -0.80
CA GLY A 55 -24.42 -12.19 -0.73
C GLY A 55 -24.03 -11.41 0.53
N ASN A 56 -24.59 -10.20 0.65
CA ASN A 56 -24.30 -9.29 1.76
C ASN A 56 -24.85 -9.84 3.08
N THR A 57 -23.96 -10.15 4.04
CA THR A 57 -24.28 -10.77 5.33
C THR A 57 -24.91 -9.82 6.35
N TYR A 58 -24.98 -8.52 6.06
CA TYR A 58 -25.56 -7.51 6.96
C TYR A 58 -27.09 -7.50 6.99
N ALA A 59 -27.77 -8.01 5.96
CA ALA A 59 -29.24 -7.91 5.83
C ALA A 59 -30.02 -9.06 6.48
N LEU A 60 -29.35 -10.08 7.04
CA LEU A 60 -29.98 -11.31 7.54
C LEU A 60 -30.48 -11.24 9.00
N ARG A 61 -30.34 -10.09 9.67
CA ARG A 61 -31.00 -9.84 10.96
C ARG A 61 -32.28 -9.05 10.77
N VAL A 62 -33.27 -9.63 10.07
CA VAL A 62 -34.65 -9.19 10.19
C VAL A 62 -35.42 -10.31 10.89
N LEU A 63 -35.84 -10.04 12.12
CA LEU A 63 -36.60 -10.95 12.96
C LEU A 63 -37.90 -11.37 12.24
N PRO A 64 -38.31 -12.65 12.28
CA PRO A 64 -39.53 -13.14 11.65
C PRO A 64 -40.80 -12.40 12.08
N ALA A 65 -40.79 -11.80 13.27
CA ALA A 65 -41.95 -11.13 13.88
C ALA A 65 -42.38 -9.83 13.18
N VAL A 66 -41.53 -9.21 12.35
CA VAL A 66 -41.88 -7.96 11.64
C VAL A 66 -42.56 -8.24 10.29
N ARG A 67 -42.47 -9.48 9.78
CA ARG A 67 -42.99 -9.87 8.44
C ARG A 67 -44.51 -10.07 8.40
N GLU A 68 -45.17 -10.21 9.55
CA GLU A 68 -46.61 -10.49 9.63
C GLU A 68 -47.48 -9.24 9.86
N LEU A 69 -46.92 -8.11 10.33
CA LEU A 69 -47.68 -6.87 10.56
C LEU A 69 -47.71 -5.91 9.37
N PHE A 70 -46.73 -5.98 8.47
CA PHE A 70 -46.69 -5.18 7.26
C PHE A 70 -46.87 -6.14 6.08
N GLY A 71 -47.97 -5.98 5.33
CA GLY A 71 -48.31 -6.82 4.19
C GLY A 71 -47.18 -6.94 3.14
N PRO A 72 -47.30 -7.88 2.18
CA PRO A 72 -46.21 -8.22 1.28
C PRO A 72 -45.67 -7.00 0.53
N ASP A 73 -44.36 -6.80 0.64
CA ASP A 73 -43.62 -5.70 0.03
C ASP A 73 -43.91 -5.63 -1.49
N PRO A 74 -44.26 -4.48 -2.08
CA PRO A 74 -44.66 -4.37 -3.49
C PRO A 74 -43.61 -4.91 -4.48
N LEU A 75 -42.33 -4.92 -4.08
CA LEU A 75 -41.21 -5.51 -4.83
C LEU A 75 -41.23 -7.06 -4.87
N GLU A 76 -41.70 -7.74 -3.81
CA GLU A 76 -41.84 -9.21 -3.81
C GLU A 76 -43.01 -9.65 -4.71
N ILE A 77 -44.10 -8.88 -4.74
CA ILE A 77 -45.27 -9.13 -5.60
C ILE A 77 -44.87 -9.00 -7.09
N GLN A 78 -44.01 -8.02 -7.42
CA GLN A 78 -43.51 -7.83 -8.76
C GLN A 78 -42.60 -8.98 -9.21
N ARG A 79 -41.70 -9.47 -8.35
CA ARG A 79 -40.87 -10.66 -8.62
C ARG A 79 -41.69 -11.93 -8.81
N GLN A 80 -42.75 -12.13 -8.03
CA GLN A 80 -43.64 -13.30 -8.18
C GLN A 80 -44.43 -13.24 -9.50
N ARG A 81 -44.90 -12.06 -9.92
CA ARG A 81 -45.57 -11.87 -11.21
C ARG A 81 -44.63 -12.14 -12.38
N GLU A 82 -43.38 -11.68 -12.29
CA GLU A 82 -42.37 -11.91 -13.33
C GLU A 82 -41.97 -13.40 -13.42
N ALA A 83 -41.77 -14.07 -12.28
CA ALA A 83 -41.49 -15.50 -12.23
C ALA A 83 -42.64 -16.33 -12.81
N ARG A 84 -43.90 -15.96 -12.52
CA ARG A 84 -45.09 -16.60 -13.08
C ARG A 84 -45.18 -16.37 -14.60
N ARG A 85 -44.83 -15.18 -15.10
CA ARG A 85 -44.75 -14.87 -16.54
C ARG A 85 -43.70 -15.74 -17.25
N ARG A 86 -42.52 -15.91 -16.63
CA ARG A 86 -41.43 -16.74 -17.16
C ARG A 86 -41.75 -18.23 -17.14
N ALA A 87 -42.48 -18.71 -16.13
CA ALA A 87 -42.95 -20.09 -16.09
C ALA A 87 -43.98 -20.39 -17.19
N LEU A 88 -44.89 -19.44 -17.46
CA LEU A 88 -45.88 -19.56 -18.54
C LEU A 88 -45.23 -19.54 -19.94
N SER A 89 -44.24 -18.66 -20.17
CA SER A 89 -43.51 -18.66 -21.46
C SER A 89 -42.74 -19.96 -21.68
N ARG A 90 -42.13 -20.53 -20.63
CA ARG A 90 -41.42 -21.81 -20.69
C ARG A 90 -42.36 -22.99 -20.96
N LYS A 91 -43.61 -22.96 -20.45
CA LYS A 91 -44.65 -23.95 -20.80
C LYS A 91 -45.04 -23.85 -22.27
N ARG A 92 -45.30 -22.65 -22.79
CA ARG A 92 -45.63 -22.43 -24.21
C ARG A 92 -44.51 -22.86 -25.16
N ALA A 93 -43.25 -22.55 -24.83
CA ALA A 93 -42.11 -22.99 -25.62
C ALA A 93 -41.96 -24.53 -25.62
N LYS A 94 -42.29 -25.20 -24.50
CA LYS A 94 -42.25 -26.67 -24.42
C LYS A 94 -43.38 -27.31 -25.23
N GLU A 95 -44.56 -26.70 -25.30
CA GLU A 95 -45.67 -27.15 -26.15
C GLU A 95 -45.36 -26.99 -27.65
N GLN A 96 -44.64 -25.93 -28.05
CA GLN A 96 -44.20 -25.73 -29.44
C GLN A 96 -43.08 -26.68 -29.89
N MET A 97 -42.28 -27.20 -28.95
CA MET A 97 -41.16 -28.11 -29.22
C MET A 97 -41.55 -29.60 -29.22
N GLN A 98 -42.82 -29.94 -28.93
CA GLN A 98 -43.28 -31.33 -29.08
C GLN A 98 -43.72 -31.56 -30.53
N PRO A 99 -43.18 -32.58 -31.23
CA PRO A 99 -43.69 -32.96 -32.54
C PRO A 99 -45.14 -33.46 -32.36
N ARG A 100 -46.11 -32.71 -32.88
CA ARG A 100 -47.52 -33.10 -32.88
C ARG A 100 -47.76 -34.17 -33.94
N THR A 101 -48.51 -35.23 -33.58
CA THR A 101 -49.19 -36.05 -34.58
C THR A 101 -50.22 -35.18 -35.31
N PRO A 102 -50.34 -35.30 -36.64
CA PRO A 102 -51.29 -34.49 -37.41
C PRO A 102 -52.73 -34.72 -36.94
N GLU A 103 -53.53 -33.66 -36.98
CA GLU A 103 -54.92 -33.70 -36.56
C GLU A 103 -55.74 -34.66 -37.45
N PRO A 104 -56.70 -35.42 -36.90
CA PRO A 104 -57.51 -36.32 -37.69
C PRO A 104 -58.36 -35.56 -38.70
N VAL A 105 -58.51 -36.15 -39.89
CA VAL A 105 -59.36 -35.60 -40.95
C VAL A 105 -60.81 -35.53 -40.47
N GLU A 106 -61.52 -34.44 -40.81
CA GLU A 106 -62.91 -34.21 -40.39
C GLU A 106 -63.81 -35.43 -40.67
N GLY A 107 -64.47 -35.92 -39.62
CA GLY A 107 -65.34 -37.10 -39.67
C GLY A 107 -64.67 -38.45 -39.36
N ARG A 108 -63.38 -38.47 -38.97
CA ARG A 108 -62.68 -39.67 -38.50
C ARG A 108 -62.03 -39.45 -37.13
N GLU A 109 -62.06 -40.47 -36.28
CA GLU A 109 -61.33 -40.47 -35.01
C GLU A 109 -60.08 -41.34 -35.12
N HIS A 110 -58.96 -40.91 -34.53
CA HIS A 110 -57.74 -41.71 -34.48
C HIS A 110 -57.92 -42.87 -33.50
N VAL A 111 -57.79 -44.11 -33.97
CA VAL A 111 -57.81 -45.32 -33.14
C VAL A 111 -56.38 -45.83 -32.94
N HIS A 112 -56.05 -46.22 -31.72
CA HIS A 112 -54.74 -46.80 -31.42
C HIS A 112 -54.67 -48.23 -31.99
N VAL A 113 -53.82 -48.43 -32.99
CA VAL A 113 -53.56 -49.75 -33.58
C VAL A 113 -52.48 -50.45 -32.74
N GLN A 114 -52.65 -51.73 -32.44
CA GLN A 114 -51.60 -52.54 -31.80
C GLN A 114 -50.38 -52.59 -32.74
N THR A 115 -49.36 -51.80 -32.43
CA THR A 115 -48.05 -51.82 -33.12
C THR A 115 -47.03 -52.69 -32.40
N GLU A 116 -47.48 -53.54 -31.47
CA GLU A 116 -46.64 -54.52 -30.82
C GLU A 116 -46.37 -55.70 -31.77
N LEU A 117 -45.15 -56.22 -31.75
CA LEU A 117 -44.71 -57.28 -32.66
C LEU A 117 -45.40 -58.60 -32.30
N TYR A 118 -46.51 -58.93 -32.96
CA TYR A 118 -47.19 -60.23 -32.83
C TYR A 118 -46.72 -61.15 -33.96
N LEU A 119 -45.88 -62.14 -33.63
CA LEU A 119 -45.36 -63.13 -34.58
C LEU A 119 -46.19 -64.41 -34.51
N GLU A 120 -46.95 -64.72 -35.57
CA GLU A 120 -47.52 -66.06 -35.78
C GLU A 120 -46.51 -66.95 -36.52
N GLU A 121 -46.13 -68.07 -35.93
CA GLU A 121 -45.38 -69.12 -36.62
C GLU A 121 -46.32 -69.87 -37.59
N ILE A 122 -46.19 -69.60 -38.89
CA ILE A 122 -46.83 -70.41 -39.95
C ILE A 122 -46.01 -71.71 -40.06
N ARG A 123 -46.62 -72.85 -39.67
CA ARG A 123 -45.95 -74.17 -39.61
C ARG A 123 -46.07 -75.03 -40.86
N ASP A 124 -46.70 -74.53 -41.92
CA ASP A 124 -46.85 -75.29 -43.17
C ASP A 124 -45.65 -75.10 -44.10
N ARG A 125 -45.02 -76.21 -44.49
CA ARG A 125 -43.96 -76.24 -45.49
C ARG A 125 -44.57 -76.01 -46.88
N ILE A 126 -44.06 -75.01 -47.59
CA ILE A 126 -44.44 -74.73 -48.97
C ILE A 126 -43.93 -75.88 -49.86
N VAL A 127 -44.76 -76.36 -50.78
CA VAL A 127 -44.39 -77.43 -51.72
C VAL A 127 -43.41 -76.87 -52.75
N GLU A 128 -42.18 -77.37 -52.74
CA GLU A 128 -41.16 -77.06 -53.73
C GLU A 128 -41.42 -77.88 -55.00
N VAL A 129 -41.49 -77.21 -56.16
CA VAL A 129 -41.65 -77.84 -57.47
C VAL A 129 -40.36 -77.58 -58.25
N ASP A 130 -39.59 -78.63 -58.49
CA ASP A 130 -38.39 -78.57 -59.31
C ASP A 130 -38.77 -78.47 -60.79
N VAL A 131 -38.26 -77.43 -61.46
CA VAL A 131 -38.40 -77.23 -62.90
C VAL A 131 -37.01 -77.30 -63.52
N GLU A 132 -36.78 -78.34 -64.32
CA GLU A 132 -35.51 -78.52 -65.03
C GLU A 132 -35.57 -77.83 -66.40
N CYS A 133 -34.69 -76.85 -66.63
CA CYS A 133 -34.54 -76.17 -67.91
C CYS A 133 -33.22 -76.60 -68.58
N GLN A 134 -33.32 -77.16 -69.79
CA GLN A 134 -32.17 -77.53 -70.63
C GLN A 134 -31.43 -76.26 -71.10
N THR A 135 -30.19 -76.09 -70.64
CA THR A 135 -29.30 -74.97 -70.98
C THR A 135 -28.53 -75.24 -72.26
N ASP A 136 -28.64 -74.34 -73.25
CA ASP A 136 -27.73 -74.29 -74.40
C ASP A 136 -26.42 -73.56 -74.01
N ALA A 137 -25.30 -73.90 -74.64
CA ALA A 137 -23.99 -73.35 -74.26
C ALA A 137 -23.86 -71.87 -74.65
N PHE A 138 -23.76 -70.99 -73.66
CA PHE A 138 -23.65 -69.53 -73.84
C PHE A 138 -22.33 -69.16 -74.55
N LEU A 139 -22.40 -68.67 -75.78
CA LEU A 139 -21.29 -67.97 -76.42
C LEU A 139 -21.34 -66.49 -75.98
N ASP A 140 -20.21 -65.94 -75.54
CA ASP A 140 -20.11 -64.55 -75.08
C ASP A 140 -20.49 -63.57 -76.20
N ARG A 141 -21.72 -63.04 -76.12
CA ARG A 141 -22.20 -61.94 -76.94
C ARG A 141 -21.44 -60.68 -76.51
N PRO A 142 -20.89 -59.87 -77.43
CA PRO A 142 -20.33 -58.58 -77.06
C PRO A 142 -21.40 -57.75 -76.34
N PRO A 143 -21.05 -56.97 -75.30
CA PRO A 143 -22.04 -56.20 -74.55
C PRO A 143 -22.80 -55.31 -75.52
N THR A 144 -24.14 -55.39 -75.46
CA THR A 144 -25.00 -54.58 -76.31
C THR A 144 -24.71 -53.10 -76.02
N PRO A 145 -24.55 -52.26 -77.05
CA PRO A 145 -24.31 -50.84 -76.83
C PRO A 145 -25.45 -50.26 -76.00
N LEU A 146 -25.11 -49.49 -74.98
CA LEU A 146 -26.09 -48.84 -74.11
C LEU A 146 -27.00 -47.95 -74.96
N PHE A 147 -28.28 -48.27 -75.00
CA PHE A 147 -29.28 -47.41 -75.63
C PHE A 147 -29.43 -46.15 -74.78
N ILE A 148 -28.96 -45.02 -75.30
CA ILE A 148 -29.16 -43.70 -74.71
C ILE A 148 -30.35 -43.08 -75.46
N PRO A 149 -31.55 -42.97 -74.84
CA PRO A 149 -32.68 -42.30 -75.46
C PRO A 149 -32.31 -40.85 -75.81
N ALA A 150 -32.77 -40.37 -76.97
CA ALA A 150 -32.65 -38.95 -77.29
C ALA A 150 -33.40 -38.15 -76.22
N LYS A 151 -32.75 -37.13 -75.64
CA LYS A 151 -33.39 -36.23 -74.67
C LYS A 151 -34.65 -35.63 -75.31
N THR A 152 -35.81 -35.94 -74.76
CA THR A 152 -37.11 -35.39 -75.16
C THR A 152 -37.61 -34.51 -74.02
N GLY A 153 -37.20 -33.25 -74.06
CA GLY A 153 -37.54 -32.20 -73.09
C GLY A 153 -37.02 -30.86 -73.60
N ARG A 154 -37.66 -29.76 -73.21
CA ARG A 154 -37.17 -28.41 -73.53
C ARG A 154 -36.24 -27.98 -72.39
N ASP A 155 -34.95 -27.89 -72.69
CA ASP A 155 -33.97 -27.38 -71.73
C ASP A 155 -34.23 -25.88 -71.51
N VAL A 156 -34.35 -25.47 -70.25
CA VAL A 156 -34.46 -24.06 -69.81
C VAL A 156 -33.40 -23.87 -68.75
N ASP A 157 -32.51 -22.90 -68.96
CA ASP A 157 -31.62 -22.41 -67.92
C ASP A 157 -32.25 -21.21 -67.20
N THR A 158 -31.97 -21.12 -65.92
CA THR A 158 -32.30 -19.95 -65.10
C THR A 158 -31.02 -19.54 -64.42
N GLN A 159 -30.51 -18.37 -64.78
CA GLN A 159 -29.31 -17.78 -64.19
C GLN A 159 -29.73 -16.51 -63.45
N ILE A 160 -29.20 -16.33 -62.23
CA ILE A 160 -29.33 -15.08 -61.49
C ILE A 160 -28.14 -14.21 -61.86
N GLU A 161 -28.41 -13.01 -62.36
CA GLU A 161 -27.37 -12.07 -62.79
C GLU A 161 -26.81 -11.28 -61.60
N GLU A 162 -25.60 -10.73 -61.77
CA GLU A 162 -24.97 -9.91 -60.74
C GLU A 162 -25.86 -8.70 -60.37
N GLY A 163 -26.27 -8.63 -59.11
CA GLY A 163 -27.10 -7.54 -58.57
C GLY A 163 -28.61 -7.82 -58.53
N GLU A 164 -29.10 -8.94 -59.06
CA GLU A 164 -30.54 -9.27 -59.06
C GLU A 164 -31.10 -9.56 -57.66
N LEU A 165 -30.27 -10.06 -56.75
CA LEU A 165 -30.62 -10.36 -55.35
C LEU A 165 -30.10 -9.33 -54.33
N PHE A 166 -29.56 -8.21 -54.79
CA PHE A 166 -28.97 -7.22 -53.87
C PHE A 166 -30.06 -6.44 -53.14
N ASP A 167 -30.10 -6.57 -51.81
CA ASP A 167 -30.93 -5.75 -50.93
C ASP A 167 -30.04 -4.76 -50.14
N PHE A 168 -30.12 -3.49 -50.52
CA PHE A 168 -29.34 -2.41 -49.91
C PHE A 168 -29.59 -2.31 -48.39
N ASP A 169 -30.84 -2.47 -47.94
CA ASP A 169 -31.20 -2.28 -46.53
C ASP A 169 -30.66 -3.40 -45.64
N ILE A 170 -30.29 -4.54 -46.22
CA ILE A 170 -29.65 -5.64 -45.51
C ILE A 170 -28.14 -5.48 -45.57
N GLU A 171 -27.59 -5.21 -46.76
CA GLU A 171 -26.14 -5.21 -46.98
C GLU A 171 -25.43 -3.99 -46.37
N VAL A 172 -26.11 -2.84 -46.25
CA VAL A 172 -25.52 -1.63 -45.67
C VAL A 172 -25.41 -1.66 -44.13
N LYS A 173 -26.22 -2.49 -43.46
CA LYS A 173 -26.26 -2.58 -42.00
C LYS A 173 -24.91 -2.88 -41.35
N PRO A 174 -24.15 -3.93 -41.75
CA PRO A 174 -22.85 -4.21 -41.16
C PRO A 174 -21.84 -3.07 -41.39
N MET A 175 -21.90 -2.39 -42.54
CA MET A 175 -21.04 -1.24 -42.81
C MET A 175 -21.35 -0.06 -41.88
N LEU A 176 -22.64 0.27 -41.72
CA LEU A 176 -23.08 1.34 -40.83
C LEU A 176 -22.79 1.01 -39.36
N GLU A 177 -22.99 -0.24 -38.94
CA GLU A 177 -22.69 -0.67 -37.57
C GLU A 177 -21.21 -0.49 -37.24
N VAL A 178 -20.32 -0.87 -38.16
CA VAL A 178 -18.87 -0.67 -37.98
C VAL A 178 -18.50 0.82 -37.98
N LEU A 179 -19.06 1.61 -38.89
CA LEU A 179 -18.78 3.05 -38.96
C LEU A 179 -19.25 3.79 -37.70
N ILE A 180 -20.49 3.55 -37.28
CA ILE A 180 -21.06 4.16 -36.07
C ILE A 180 -20.30 3.66 -34.83
N GLY A 181 -20.03 2.36 -34.74
CA GLY A 181 -19.27 1.79 -33.64
C GLY A 181 -17.88 2.41 -33.51
N LYS A 182 -17.16 2.54 -34.63
CA LYS A 182 -15.80 3.10 -34.64
C LYS A 182 -15.79 4.59 -34.33
N THR A 183 -16.73 5.36 -34.88
CA THR A 183 -16.83 6.81 -34.61
C THR A 183 -17.15 7.08 -33.15
N ILE A 184 -18.10 6.35 -32.56
CA ILE A 184 -18.44 6.49 -31.14
C ILE A 184 -17.26 6.06 -30.26
N GLU A 185 -16.65 4.91 -30.53
CA GLU A 185 -15.49 4.42 -29.77
C GLU A 185 -14.33 5.42 -29.81
N GLN A 186 -13.99 5.92 -31.00
CA GLN A 186 -12.93 6.92 -31.16
C GLN A 186 -13.27 8.22 -30.41
N SER A 187 -14.49 8.74 -30.55
CA SER A 187 -14.89 9.97 -29.85
C SER A 187 -14.87 9.83 -28.33
N LEU A 188 -15.21 8.65 -27.80
CA LEU A 188 -15.18 8.39 -26.36
C LEU A 188 -13.73 8.36 -25.86
N LEU A 189 -12.82 7.70 -26.59
CA LEU A 189 -11.40 7.64 -26.23
C LEU A 189 -10.76 9.03 -26.25
N GLU A 190 -11.06 9.83 -27.27
CA GLU A 190 -10.55 11.21 -27.38
C GLU A 190 -11.01 12.08 -26.20
N VAL A 191 -12.30 12.05 -25.85
CA VAL A 191 -12.82 12.84 -24.72
C VAL A 191 -12.22 12.36 -23.38
N MET A 192 -12.05 11.05 -23.20
CA MET A 192 -11.40 10.51 -22.00
C MET A 192 -9.94 10.97 -21.89
N GLU A 193 -9.18 10.94 -22.99
CA GLU A 193 -7.80 11.42 -23.01
C GLU A 193 -7.72 12.92 -22.72
N GLU A 194 -8.60 13.73 -23.29
CA GLU A 194 -8.66 15.17 -23.03
C GLU A 194 -8.94 15.48 -21.56
N GLU A 195 -9.86 14.75 -20.93
CA GLU A 195 -10.20 14.93 -19.52
C GLU A 195 -9.04 14.51 -18.61
N GLU A 196 -8.38 13.39 -18.90
CA GLU A 196 -7.18 12.95 -18.18
C GLU A 196 -6.03 13.97 -18.29
N LEU A 197 -5.77 14.48 -19.49
CA LEU A 197 -4.76 15.52 -19.72
C LEU A 197 -5.11 16.83 -18.99
N ALA A 198 -6.37 17.22 -18.98
CA ALA A 198 -6.84 18.40 -18.25
C ALA A 198 -6.62 18.24 -16.73
N ASN A 199 -6.95 17.07 -16.18
CA ASN A 199 -6.73 16.74 -14.78
C ASN A 199 -5.24 16.76 -14.40
N LEU A 200 -4.38 16.12 -15.21
CA LEU A 200 -2.93 16.15 -14.99
C LEU A 200 -2.37 17.56 -15.02
N ARG A 201 -2.80 18.40 -15.98
CA ARG A 201 -2.38 19.81 -16.06
C ARG A 201 -2.88 20.62 -14.87
N ALA A 202 -4.10 20.37 -14.38
CA ALA A 202 -4.62 21.02 -13.18
C ALA A 202 -3.79 20.64 -11.95
N HIS A 203 -3.49 19.35 -11.77
CA HIS A 203 -2.63 18.88 -10.69
C HIS A 203 -1.22 19.47 -10.74
N GLN A 204 -0.60 19.52 -11.93
CA GLN A 204 0.73 20.13 -12.10
C GLN A 204 0.73 21.62 -11.75
N ARG A 205 -0.30 22.36 -12.16
CA ARG A 205 -0.44 23.79 -11.81
C ARG A 205 -0.60 23.98 -10.30
N ALA A 206 -1.50 23.24 -9.67
CA ALA A 206 -1.72 23.30 -8.22
C ALA A 206 -0.44 22.96 -7.44
N TYR A 207 0.30 21.93 -7.87
CA TYR A 207 1.59 21.58 -7.28
C TYR A 207 2.64 22.69 -7.48
N GLY A 208 2.69 23.28 -8.67
CA GLY A 208 3.57 24.40 -8.96
C GLY A 208 3.29 25.63 -8.09
N GLU A 209 2.01 25.97 -7.90
CA GLU A 209 1.57 27.05 -7.03
C GLU A 209 1.98 26.80 -5.57
N LEU A 210 1.71 25.60 -5.05
CA LEU A 210 2.10 25.22 -3.69
C LEU A 210 3.62 25.31 -3.51
N ARG A 211 4.38 24.71 -4.42
CA ARG A 211 5.86 24.72 -4.37
C ARG A 211 6.42 26.13 -4.41
N ASN A 212 5.84 27.01 -5.23
CA ASN A 212 6.27 28.40 -5.31
C ASN A 212 5.96 29.17 -4.01
N ALA A 213 4.81 28.91 -3.39
CA ALA A 213 4.45 29.49 -2.10
C ALA A 213 5.39 29.01 -0.99
N GLU A 214 5.67 27.71 -0.93
CA GLU A 214 6.62 27.11 0.02
C GLU A 214 8.03 27.70 -0.16
N LEU A 215 8.51 27.81 -1.41
CA LEU A 215 9.82 28.40 -1.69
C LEU A 215 9.91 29.86 -1.22
N ALA A 216 8.87 30.65 -1.46
CA ALA A 216 8.81 32.03 -1.01
C ALA A 216 8.79 32.14 0.53
N GLU A 217 8.11 31.22 1.21
CA GLU A 217 8.10 31.17 2.67
C GLU A 217 9.48 30.80 3.24
N VAL A 218 10.13 29.78 2.67
CA VAL A 218 11.48 29.36 3.07
C VAL A 218 12.47 30.52 2.91
N GLN A 219 12.47 31.20 1.76
CA GLN A 219 13.33 32.36 1.53
C GLN A 219 13.09 33.47 2.57
N ARG A 220 11.83 33.75 2.90
CA ARG A 220 11.48 34.73 3.94
C ARG A 220 12.04 34.34 5.31
N LEU A 221 11.95 33.07 5.68
CA LEU A 221 12.46 32.56 6.96
C LEU A 221 14.00 32.55 7.00
N GLU A 222 14.65 32.14 5.92
CA GLU A 222 16.11 32.15 5.80
C GLU A 222 16.67 33.57 5.93
N GLU A 223 16.04 34.56 5.30
CA GLU A 223 16.45 35.96 5.45
C GLU A 223 16.29 36.48 6.89
N GLN A 224 15.20 36.09 7.56
CA GLN A 224 14.98 36.45 8.97
C GLN A 224 16.03 35.80 9.87
N GLU A 225 16.31 34.51 9.67
CA GLU A 225 17.34 33.78 10.43
C GLU A 225 18.73 34.36 10.18
N ARG A 226 19.04 34.74 8.94
CA ARG A 226 20.30 35.41 8.61
C ARG A 226 20.46 36.72 9.40
N ARG A 227 19.45 37.59 9.39
CA ARG A 227 19.46 38.85 10.16
C ARG A 227 19.63 38.60 11.66
N TYR A 228 18.90 37.62 12.20
CA TYR A 228 18.97 37.26 13.62
C TYR A 228 20.35 36.71 14.00
N SER A 229 20.93 35.85 13.16
CA SER A 229 22.25 35.29 13.36
C SER A 229 23.34 36.37 13.34
N GLU A 230 23.29 37.27 12.35
CA GLU A 230 24.20 38.42 12.25
C GLU A 230 24.11 39.32 13.51
N GLU A 231 22.90 39.63 13.99
CA GLU A 231 22.74 40.42 15.21
C GLU A 231 23.25 39.67 16.45
N LYS A 232 22.94 38.38 16.58
CA LYS A 232 23.38 37.53 17.69
C LYS A 232 24.91 37.46 17.76
N GLU A 233 25.58 37.29 16.63
CA GLU A 233 27.05 37.31 16.56
C GLU A 233 27.62 38.66 16.96
N ARG A 234 27.01 39.76 16.50
CA ARG A 234 27.43 41.12 16.87
C ARG A 234 27.30 41.35 18.38
N ARG A 235 26.19 40.93 18.99
CA ARG A 235 25.97 41.02 20.44
C ARG A 235 26.96 40.16 21.22
N LYS A 236 27.25 38.94 20.74
CA LYS A 236 28.24 38.05 21.34
C LYS A 236 29.63 38.69 21.33
N ARG A 237 30.03 39.30 20.22
CA ARG A 237 31.33 40.01 20.08
C ARG A 237 31.44 41.17 21.07
N GLN A 238 30.42 42.03 21.13
CA GLN A 238 30.36 43.14 22.09
C GLN A 238 30.46 42.66 23.54
N ARG A 239 29.73 41.60 23.90
CA ARG A 239 29.76 41.05 25.27
C ARG A 239 31.11 40.44 25.61
N MET A 240 31.76 39.76 24.67
CA MET A 240 33.11 39.22 24.84
C MET A 240 34.14 40.33 25.08
N GLU A 241 34.08 41.42 24.31
CA GLU A 241 34.96 42.58 24.49
C GLU A 241 34.74 43.26 25.84
N MET A 242 33.48 43.46 26.24
CA MET A 242 33.13 44.02 27.54
C MET A 242 33.65 43.15 28.69
N LEU A 243 33.49 41.82 28.57
CA LEU A 243 33.96 40.88 29.59
C LEU A 243 35.49 40.85 29.68
N LYS A 244 36.19 40.98 28.55
CA LYS A 244 37.66 41.11 28.55
C LYS A 244 38.10 42.38 29.28
N LYS A 245 37.49 43.52 28.96
CA LYS A 245 37.76 44.79 29.65
C LYS A 245 37.45 44.70 31.15
N GLN A 246 36.33 44.08 31.52
CA GLN A 246 35.97 43.87 32.93
C GLN A 246 37.05 43.05 33.64
N LYS A 247 37.49 41.93 33.07
CA LYS A 247 38.59 41.12 33.64
C LYS A 247 39.85 41.96 33.86
N GLU A 248 40.30 42.68 32.82
CA GLU A 248 41.47 43.56 32.92
C GLU A 248 41.29 44.63 34.03
N THR A 249 40.11 45.23 34.15
CA THR A 249 39.83 46.20 35.22
C THR A 249 39.83 45.56 36.60
N THR A 250 39.23 44.37 36.76
CA THR A 250 39.20 43.66 38.04
C THR A 250 40.60 43.24 38.49
N GLU A 251 41.45 42.78 37.57
CA GLU A 251 42.84 42.44 37.84
C GLU A 251 43.65 43.68 38.26
N LYS A 252 43.47 44.81 37.58
CA LYS A 252 44.11 46.08 37.95
C LYS A 252 43.68 46.56 39.34
N ILE A 253 42.39 46.45 39.66
CA ILE A 253 41.86 46.82 41.00
C ILE A 253 42.42 45.88 42.06
N ALA A 254 42.44 44.57 41.80
CA ALA A 254 42.99 43.57 42.72
C ALA A 254 44.49 43.80 42.96
N ALA A 255 45.28 44.03 41.91
CA ALA A 255 46.71 44.32 42.02
C ALA A 255 46.96 45.61 42.81
N ARG A 256 46.17 46.66 42.57
CA ARG A 256 46.24 47.91 43.36
C ARG A 256 45.92 47.66 44.83
N ALA A 257 44.83 46.97 45.13
CA ALA A 257 44.42 46.68 46.51
C ALA A 257 45.48 45.82 47.23
N PHE A 258 46.04 44.83 46.53
CA PHE A 258 47.14 44.00 47.04
C PHE A 258 48.38 44.84 47.33
N ALA A 259 48.82 45.68 46.39
CA ALA A 259 49.97 46.55 46.59
C ALA A 259 49.77 47.53 47.75
N GLN A 260 48.58 48.12 47.88
CA GLN A 260 48.25 49.00 49.00
C GLN A 260 48.34 48.30 50.35
N ARG A 261 47.76 47.09 50.47
CA ARG A 261 47.83 46.30 51.70
C ARG A 261 49.26 45.85 52.01
N TYR A 262 49.98 45.36 51.02
CA TYR A 262 51.37 44.93 51.18
C TYR A 262 52.29 46.07 51.60
N LEU A 263 52.17 47.24 50.96
CA LEU A 263 52.96 48.43 51.32
C LEU A 263 52.59 48.99 52.70
N ALA A 264 51.31 48.93 53.08
CA ALA A 264 50.87 49.36 54.40
C ALA A 264 51.53 48.57 55.53
N ASP A 265 51.77 47.27 55.34
CA ASP A 265 52.44 46.42 56.33
C ASP A 265 53.97 46.46 56.20
N LEU A 266 54.49 46.54 54.98
CA LEU A 266 55.93 46.55 54.71
C LEU A 266 56.60 47.84 55.19
N ILE A 267 55.99 49.01 54.98
CA ILE A 267 56.59 50.29 55.34
C ILE A 267 56.89 50.33 56.85
N PRO A 268 55.93 50.13 57.78
CA PRO A 268 56.23 50.12 59.21
C PRO A 268 57.25 49.06 59.61
N SER A 269 57.18 47.86 59.03
CA SER A 269 58.13 46.78 59.33
C SER A 269 59.57 47.15 58.94
N VAL A 270 59.78 47.70 57.75
CA VAL A 270 61.12 48.14 57.30
C VAL A 270 61.61 49.33 58.12
N PHE A 271 60.74 50.30 58.43
CA PHE A 271 61.11 51.44 59.28
C PHE A 271 61.48 51.00 60.71
N SER A 272 60.73 50.07 61.31
CA SER A 272 61.06 49.48 62.61
C SER A 272 62.38 48.73 62.55
N ASN A 273 62.60 47.87 61.55
CA ASN A 273 63.87 47.14 61.38
C ASN A 273 65.06 48.10 61.20
N LEU A 274 64.92 49.16 60.40
CA LEU A 274 65.98 50.17 60.24
C LEU A 274 66.26 50.95 61.53
N ARG A 275 65.21 51.20 62.33
CA ARG A 275 65.35 51.85 63.64
C ARG A 275 66.04 50.93 64.66
N GLU A 276 65.65 49.66 64.71
CA GLU A 276 66.27 48.64 65.57
C GLU A 276 67.73 48.40 65.19
N ASN A 277 68.06 48.41 63.89
CA ASN A 277 69.43 48.30 63.39
C ASN A 277 70.26 49.59 63.55
N GLY A 278 69.71 50.65 64.18
CA GLY A 278 70.44 51.87 64.50
C GLY A 278 70.72 52.81 63.31
N TYR A 279 70.05 52.63 62.17
CA TYR A 279 70.19 53.52 61.02
C TYR A 279 69.47 54.86 61.24
N PHE A 280 68.39 54.86 62.01
CA PHE A 280 67.72 56.08 62.48
C PHE A 280 68.23 56.42 63.88
N TYR A 281 69.12 57.40 63.98
CA TYR A 281 69.64 57.95 65.24
C TYR A 281 69.18 59.39 65.42
N ASP A 282 69.04 59.83 66.66
CA ASP A 282 68.87 61.25 66.95
C ASP A 282 70.24 61.95 66.75
N PRO A 283 70.35 62.92 65.83
CA PRO A 283 71.60 63.65 65.62
C PRO A 283 72.12 64.29 66.91
N ILE A 284 71.22 64.73 67.82
CA ILE A 284 71.62 65.36 69.07
C ILE A 284 72.24 64.33 70.03
N GLU A 285 71.63 63.14 70.16
CA GLU A 285 72.19 62.07 71.00
C GLU A 285 73.55 61.62 70.47
N ARG A 286 73.69 61.49 69.14
CA ARG A 286 74.95 61.09 68.52
C ARG A 286 76.04 62.14 68.69
N ASP A 287 75.74 63.42 68.49
CA ASP A 287 76.68 64.52 68.69
C ASP A 287 77.13 64.60 70.17
N ILE A 288 76.22 64.34 71.11
CA ILE A 288 76.57 64.25 72.53
C ILE A 288 77.51 63.07 72.79
N GLU A 289 77.21 61.88 72.25
CA GLU A 289 78.04 60.70 72.42
C GLU A 289 79.42 60.82 71.76
N THR A 290 79.51 61.42 70.56
CA THR A 290 80.76 61.48 69.79
C THR A 290 81.61 62.70 70.08
N GLU A 291 81.02 63.85 70.41
CA GLU A 291 81.76 65.09 70.62
C GLU A 291 81.80 65.49 72.10
N PHE A 292 80.62 65.53 72.76
CA PHE A 292 80.51 66.05 74.12
C PHE A 292 81.07 65.11 75.20
N LEU A 293 80.74 63.81 75.17
CA LEU A 293 81.23 62.84 76.16
C LEU A 293 82.76 62.71 76.12
N PRO A 294 83.43 62.58 74.95
CA PRO A 294 84.89 62.58 74.91
C PRO A 294 85.49 63.90 75.41
N TRP A 295 84.91 65.04 75.02
CA TRP A 295 85.36 66.34 75.53
C TRP A 295 85.24 66.42 77.06
N LEU A 296 84.12 65.99 77.63
CA LEU A 296 83.88 65.98 79.08
C LEU A 296 84.86 65.05 79.79
N MET A 297 85.06 63.84 79.28
CA MET A 297 86.02 62.87 79.83
C MET A 297 87.45 63.43 79.82
N THR A 298 87.86 64.12 78.74
CA THR A 298 89.17 64.78 78.65
C THR A 298 89.31 65.91 79.69
N LYS A 299 88.24 66.68 79.93
CA LYS A 299 88.23 67.74 80.96
C LYS A 299 88.27 67.16 82.38
N VAL A 300 87.57 66.06 82.63
CA VAL A 300 87.58 65.34 83.91
C VAL A 300 88.96 64.74 84.16
N GLU A 301 89.56 64.10 83.16
CA GLU A 301 90.93 63.56 83.23
C GLU A 301 91.94 64.66 83.57
N GLY A 302 91.90 65.80 82.88
CA GLY A 302 92.75 66.94 83.21
C GLY A 302 92.51 67.54 84.61
N ALA A 303 91.29 67.46 85.15
CA ALA A 303 91.01 67.87 86.52
C ALA A 303 91.50 66.84 87.56
N LEU A 304 91.43 65.55 87.22
CA LEU A 304 91.97 64.45 88.01
C LEU A 304 93.50 64.50 88.04
N GLU A 305 94.15 64.70 86.90
CA GLU A 305 95.60 64.93 86.80
C GLU A 305 96.03 66.12 87.65
N LYS A 306 95.31 67.25 87.60
CA LYS A 306 95.58 68.40 88.48
C LYS A 306 95.40 68.08 89.96
N LYS A 307 94.40 67.27 90.32
CA LYS A 307 94.22 66.81 91.71
C LYS A 307 95.31 65.83 92.14
N VAL A 308 95.74 64.92 91.27
CA VAL A 308 96.84 63.98 91.53
C VAL A 308 98.14 64.75 91.68
N LEU A 309 98.46 65.68 90.76
CA LEU A 309 99.59 66.62 90.86
C LEU A 309 99.54 67.41 92.17
N GLY A 310 98.38 67.98 92.51
CA GLY A 310 98.18 68.71 93.75
C GLY A 310 98.39 67.84 95.00
N ARG A 311 98.08 66.54 94.93
CA ARG A 311 98.30 65.58 96.00
C ARG A 311 99.78 65.16 96.08
N THR A 312 100.43 64.88 94.96
CA THR A 312 101.87 64.55 94.88
C THR A 312 102.81 65.72 95.21
N VAL A 313 102.33 66.97 95.16
CA VAL A 313 103.09 68.16 95.59
C VAL A 313 102.90 68.43 97.10
N LEU A 314 101.83 67.89 97.70
CA LEU A 314 101.53 68.03 99.14
C LEU A 314 102.07 66.86 99.98
N ASP A 315 102.30 65.69 99.39
CA ASP A 315 103.05 64.56 99.95
C ASP A 315 104.57 64.76 99.76
#